data_AF-A0A0G0PKZ1-F1
#
_entry.id   AF-A0A0G0PKZ1-F1
#
_cell.length_a   1.000
_cell.length_b   1.000
_cell.length_c   1.000
_cell.angle_alpha   90.00
_cell.angle_beta   90.00
_cell.angle_gamma   90.00
#
_symmetry.space_group_name_H-M   'P 1'
#
loop_
_entity.id
_entity.type
_entity.pdbx_description
1 polymer ?
#
loop_
_entity_poly.entity_id
_entity_poly.type
_entity_poly.pdbx_seq_one_letter_code
_entity_poly.pdbx_strand_id
1 'polypeptide(L)'
;MTNFDINKFKNLNTESQRYTRRISFLNSIGIDTQHIEKTVEQAAQNFTGHFKSFVIYGEPQSGKTEMMIALTAKLLDFGYKIVIILLNDNLQLLNQNLDRFRKSGIDP
;
A
#
# COMPACT_ATOMS: atom_id res chain seq x y z
N MET A 1 33.93 -1.94 -7.68
CA MET A 1 32.53 -2.05 -8.14
C MET A 1 31.89 -3.20 -7.37
N THR A 2 30.87 -2.94 -6.57
CA THR A 2 30.10 -4.00 -5.89
C THR A 2 29.27 -4.75 -6.92
N ASN A 3 29.55 -6.04 -7.12
CA ASN A 3 28.80 -6.89 -8.03
C ASN A 3 27.32 -6.97 -7.60
N PHE A 4 26.44 -6.57 -8.50
CA PHE A 4 25.00 -6.79 -8.36
C PHE A 4 24.71 -8.28 -8.58
N ASP A 5 24.12 -8.94 -7.58
CA ASP A 5 23.74 -10.35 -7.63
C ASP A 5 22.22 -10.51 -7.64
N ILE A 6 21.69 -10.82 -8.81
CA ILE A 6 20.25 -11.01 -9.03
C ILE A 6 19.68 -12.21 -8.26
N ASN A 7 20.50 -13.17 -7.86
CA ASN A 7 20.02 -14.37 -7.15
C ASN A 7 19.61 -14.06 -5.71
N LYS A 8 20.05 -12.93 -5.14
CA LYS A 8 19.55 -12.41 -3.86
C LYS A 8 18.08 -12.03 -3.89
N PHE A 9 17.49 -11.84 -5.08
CA PHE A 9 16.14 -11.32 -5.26
C PHE A 9 15.16 -12.34 -5.87
N LYS A 10 15.66 -13.49 -6.34
CA LYS A 10 14.83 -14.50 -7.02
C LYS A 10 13.91 -15.29 -6.09
N ASN A 11 14.18 -15.29 -4.78
CA ASN A 11 13.44 -16.04 -3.76
C ASN A 11 13.24 -15.22 -2.47
N LEU A 12 13.15 -13.90 -2.57
CA LEU A 12 12.65 -13.13 -1.43
C LEU A 12 11.24 -13.66 -1.18
N ASN A 13 11.05 -14.38 -0.08
CA ASN A 13 9.74 -14.83 0.37
C ASN A 13 8.76 -13.69 0.12
N THR A 14 7.66 -13.97 -0.57
CA THR A 14 6.57 -13.01 -0.72
C THR A 14 6.13 -12.67 0.70
N GLU A 15 6.70 -11.62 1.28
CA GLU A 15 6.52 -11.34 2.70
C GLU A 15 5.04 -11.01 2.88
N SER A 16 4.30 -11.94 3.45
CA SER A 16 2.83 -11.93 3.60
C SER A 16 2.35 -10.98 4.69
N GLN A 17 3.19 -10.02 5.06
CA GLN A 17 3.02 -9.14 6.22
C GLN A 17 3.30 -7.68 5.89
N ARG A 18 3.24 -7.27 4.62
CA ARG A 18 3.44 -5.87 4.21
C ARG A 18 2.35 -4.99 4.82
N TYR A 19 1.10 -5.43 4.79
CA TYR A 19 -0.03 -4.72 5.40
C TYR A 19 0.18 -4.54 6.90
N THR A 20 0.45 -5.64 7.62
CA THR A 20 0.66 -5.61 9.08
C THR A 20 1.79 -4.65 9.47
N ARG A 21 2.92 -4.70 8.75
CA ARG A 21 4.04 -3.78 8.99
C ARG A 21 3.67 -2.32 8.73
N ARG A 22 2.84 -2.04 7.71
CA ARG A 22 2.36 -0.68 7.45
C ARG A 22 1.49 -0.18 8.60
N ILE A 23 0.55 -0.99 9.07
CA ILE A 23 -0.32 -0.62 10.20
C ILE A 23 0.50 -0.42 11.48
N SER A 24 1.45 -1.31 11.77
CA SER A 24 2.34 -1.15 12.93
C SER A 24 3.18 0.13 12.87
N PHE A 25 3.67 0.49 11.68
CA PHE A 25 4.41 1.73 11.47
C PHE A 25 3.52 2.97 11.69
N LEU A 26 2.30 2.98 11.17
CA LEU A 26 1.38 4.12 11.34
C LEU A 26 1.03 4.32 12.83
N ASN A 27 0.78 3.23 13.55
CA ASN A 27 0.55 3.28 14.98
C ASN A 27 1.79 3.77 15.76
N SER A 28 3.00 3.39 15.35
CA SER A 28 4.23 3.82 16.04
C SER A 28 4.53 5.31 15.89
N ILE A 29 4.01 5.96 14.84
CA ILE A 29 4.10 7.41 14.65
C ILE A 29 2.85 8.16 15.15
N GLY A 30 1.96 7.47 15.88
CA GLY A 30 0.80 8.08 16.54
C GLY A 30 -0.38 8.37 15.61
N ILE A 31 -0.46 7.75 14.43
CA ILE A 31 -1.62 7.87 13.54
C ILE A 31 -2.65 6.82 13.95
N ASP A 32 -3.89 7.24 14.18
CA ASP A 32 -5.02 6.34 14.36
C ASP A 32 -5.35 5.61 13.06
N THR A 33 -5.23 4.28 13.08
CA THR A 33 -5.44 3.41 11.92
C THR A 33 -6.81 2.77 11.84
N GLN A 34 -7.71 2.96 12.83
CA GLN A 34 -8.98 2.23 12.89
C GLN A 34 -9.81 2.34 11.62
N HIS A 35 -9.92 3.56 11.07
CA HIS A 35 -10.65 3.80 9.83
C HIS A 35 -9.96 3.19 8.61
N ILE A 36 -8.62 3.24 8.56
CA ILE A 36 -7.83 2.64 7.48
C ILE A 36 -8.03 1.13 7.47
N GLU A 37 -7.89 0.49 8.62
CA GLU A 37 -8.00 -0.96 8.76
C GLU A 37 -9.39 -1.45 8.35
N LYS A 38 -10.44 -0.78 8.84
CA LYS A 38 -11.83 -1.09 8.50
C LYS A 38 -12.09 -0.96 6.99
N THR A 39 -11.62 0.12 6.37
CA THR A 39 -11.81 0.32 4.92
C THR A 39 -11.02 -0.70 4.10
N VAL A 40 -9.79 -1.03 4.49
CA VAL A 40 -8.98 -2.05 3.81
C VAL A 40 -9.63 -3.43 3.93
N GLU A 41 -10.18 -3.78 5.09
CA GLU A 41 -10.88 -5.05 5.29
C GLU A 41 -12.14 -5.15 4.41
N GLN A 42 -12.96 -4.10 4.38
CA GLN A 42 -14.15 -4.06 3.51
C GLN A 42 -13.79 -4.10 2.02
N ALA A 43 -12.74 -3.39 1.60
CA ALA A 43 -12.25 -3.46 0.24
C ALA A 43 -11.70 -4.86 -0.09
N ALA A 44 -11.01 -5.49 0.87
CA ALA A 44 -10.46 -6.84 0.72
C ALA A 44 -11.54 -7.89 0.48
N GLN A 45 -12.68 -7.80 1.19
CA GLN A 45 -13.83 -8.69 1.01
C GLN A 45 -14.40 -8.62 -0.41
N ASN A 46 -14.36 -7.44 -1.04
CA ASN A 46 -14.84 -7.26 -2.41
C ASN A 46 -13.95 -7.99 -3.44
N PHE A 47 -12.64 -8.14 -3.19
CA PHE A 47 -11.74 -8.83 -4.12
C PHE A 47 -11.99 -10.34 -4.21
N THR A 48 -12.47 -10.95 -3.12
CA THR A 48 -12.82 -12.38 -3.08
C THR A 48 -14.22 -12.67 -3.61
N GLY A 49 -15.02 -11.63 -3.88
CA GLY A 49 -16.42 -11.74 -4.33
C GLY A 49 -16.61 -11.56 -5.84
N HIS A 50 -17.86 -11.38 -6.26
CA HIS A 50 -18.24 -11.14 -7.66
C HIS A 50 -18.02 -9.69 -8.13
N PHE A 51 -17.73 -8.75 -7.23
CA PHE A 51 -17.61 -7.34 -7.55
C PHE A 51 -16.25 -7.03 -8.19
N LYS A 52 -16.27 -6.43 -9.38
CA LYS A 52 -15.06 -6.12 -10.16
C LYS A 52 -14.55 -4.68 -9.98
N SER A 53 -15.36 -3.82 -9.38
CA SER A 53 -15.07 -2.38 -9.24
C SER A 53 -15.80 -1.80 -8.05
N PHE A 54 -15.14 -0.92 -7.31
CA PHE A 54 -15.72 -0.16 -6.21
C PHE A 54 -15.07 1.21 -6.11
N VAL A 55 -15.70 2.10 -5.35
CA VAL A 55 -15.21 3.45 -5.08
C VAL A 55 -15.08 3.61 -3.57
N ILE A 56 -13.93 4.15 -3.13
CA ILE A 56 -13.72 4.53 -1.73
C ILE A 56 -13.79 6.06 -1.65
N TYR A 57 -14.76 6.57 -0.91
CA TYR A 57 -14.90 8.00 -0.63
C TYR A 57 -14.37 8.32 0.77
N GLY A 58 -13.70 9.45 0.91
CA GLY A 58 -13.21 9.92 2.21
C GLY A 58 -13.08 11.43 2.24
N GLU A 59 -13.38 12.01 3.40
CA GLU A 59 -13.30 13.46 3.63
C GLU A 59 -11.87 13.99 3.40
N PRO A 60 -11.70 15.29 3.09
CA PRO A 60 -10.39 15.92 3.09
C PRO A 60 -9.60 15.57 4.36
N GLN A 61 -8.31 15.22 4.20
CA GLN A 61 -7.42 14.85 5.31
C GLN A 61 -7.81 13.57 6.10
N SER A 62 -8.77 12.77 5.63
CA SER A 62 -9.17 11.49 6.27
C SER A 62 -8.15 10.35 6.16
N GLY A 63 -6.88 10.63 5.81
CA GLY A 63 -5.87 9.59 5.62
C GLY A 63 -6.00 8.79 4.30
N LYS A 64 -6.67 9.32 3.27
CA LYS A 64 -6.85 8.61 1.97
C LYS A 64 -5.56 8.09 1.33
N THR A 65 -4.48 8.86 1.40
CA THR A 65 -3.17 8.43 0.89
C THR A 65 -2.64 7.22 1.64
N GLU A 66 -2.76 7.23 2.97
CA GLU A 66 -2.33 6.11 3.80
C GLU A 66 -3.19 4.87 3.60
N MET A 67 -4.49 5.06 3.43
CA MET A 67 -5.42 4.00 3.06
C MET A 67 -5.05 3.38 1.71
N MET A 68 -4.72 4.18 0.70
CA MET A 68 -4.26 3.68 -0.60
C MET A 68 -3.00 2.80 -0.46
N ILE A 69 -2.00 3.25 0.32
CA ILE A 69 -0.77 2.48 0.56
C ILE A 69 -1.07 1.18 1.31
N ALA A 70 -1.89 1.23 2.36
CA ALA A 70 -2.27 0.05 3.14
C ALA A 70 -3.05 -0.97 2.29
N LEU A 71 -3.95 -0.50 1.43
CA LEU A 71 -4.70 -1.35 0.50
C LEU A 71 -3.78 -2.02 -0.54
N THR A 72 -2.82 -1.26 -1.10
CA THR A 72 -1.80 -1.82 -2.00
C THR A 72 -0.97 -2.88 -1.30
N ALA A 73 -0.53 -2.63 -0.05
CA ALA A 73 0.20 -3.62 0.74
C ALA A 73 -0.62 -4.90 0.96
N LYS A 74 -1.93 -4.77 1.23
CA LYS A 74 -2.84 -5.92 1.39
C LYS A 74 -3.00 -6.72 0.09
N LEU A 75 -3.14 -6.06 -1.06
CA LEU A 75 -3.20 -6.72 -2.37
C LEU A 75 -1.92 -7.49 -2.68
N LEU A 76 -0.77 -6.91 -2.35
CA LEU A 76 0.52 -7.57 -2.50
C LEU A 76 0.65 -8.80 -1.58
N ASP A 77 0.12 -8.72 -0.35
CA ASP A 77 0.06 -9.87 0.58
C ASP A 77 -0.88 -10.98 0.06
N PHE A 78 -1.92 -10.64 -0.70
CA PHE A 78 -2.79 -11.60 -1.40
C PHE A 78 -2.16 -12.21 -2.66
N GLY A 79 -0.96 -11.77 -3.05
CA GLY A 79 -0.23 -12.34 -4.20
C GLY A 79 -0.59 -11.72 -5.55
N TYR A 80 -1.30 -10.60 -5.58
CA TYR A 80 -1.46 -9.83 -6.81
C TYR A 80 -0.09 -9.33 -7.28
N LYS A 81 0.32 -9.73 -8.49
CA LYS A 81 1.66 -9.44 -9.02
C LYS A 81 1.80 -8.03 -9.59
N ILE A 82 0.68 -7.45 -10.03
CA ILE A 82 0.64 -6.14 -10.69
C ILE A 82 -0.46 -5.32 -10.03
N VAL A 83 -0.08 -4.15 -9.52
CA VAL A 83 -1.00 -3.14 -9.00
C VAL A 83 -0.68 -1.83 -9.71
N ILE A 84 -1.65 -1.28 -10.45
CA ILE A 84 -1.48 -0.04 -11.20
C ILE A 84 -2.18 1.07 -10.41
N ILE A 85 -1.41 2.07 -9.96
CA ILE A 85 -1.93 3.24 -9.26
C ILE A 85 -1.80 4.44 -10.20
N LEU A 86 -2.95 4.98 -10.61
CA LEU A 86 -3.00 6.19 -11.42
C LEU A 86 -3.26 7.39 -10.50
N LEU A 87 -2.25 8.24 -10.34
CA LEU A 87 -2.36 9.48 -9.57
C LEU A 87 -2.49 10.64 -10.55
N ASN A 88 -3.54 11.44 -10.42
CA ASN A 88 -3.68 12.67 -11.18
C ASN A 88 -2.90 13.76 -10.44
N ASP A 89 -1.88 14.32 -11.07
CA ASP A 89 -0.85 15.07 -10.38
C ASP A 89 -1.08 16.57 -10.44
N ASN A 90 -1.09 17.20 -9.27
CA ASN A 90 -0.52 18.52 -9.11
C ASN A 90 0.91 18.26 -8.63
N LEU A 91 1.92 18.48 -9.47
CA LEU A 91 3.35 18.07 -9.40
C LEU A 91 4.05 17.99 -8.02
N GLN A 92 3.51 18.64 -6.98
CA GLN A 92 3.95 18.50 -5.59
C GLN A 92 3.49 17.20 -4.90
N LEU A 93 2.33 16.65 -5.26
CA LEU A 93 1.74 15.46 -4.63
C LEU A 93 2.42 14.17 -5.10
N LEU A 94 2.81 14.05 -6.36
CA LEU A 94 3.64 12.93 -6.86
C LEU A 94 4.95 12.83 -6.10
N ASN A 95 5.66 13.94 -5.91
CA ASN A 95 6.92 13.94 -5.17
C ASN A 95 6.72 13.49 -3.72
N GLN A 96 5.68 13.97 -3.02
CA GLN A 96 5.38 13.51 -1.66
C GLN A 96 4.97 12.03 -1.59
N ASN A 97 4.22 11.53 -2.59
CA ASN A 97 3.82 10.13 -2.64
C ASN A 97 5.03 9.22 -2.91
N LEU A 98 5.86 9.54 -3.90
CA LEU A 98 7.09 8.79 -4.18
C LEU A 98 8.01 8.72 -2.96
N ASP A 99 8.15 9.84 -2.24
CA ASP A 99 8.98 9.91 -1.04
C ASP A 99 8.44 9.02 0.10
N ARG A 100 7.11 8.95 0.25
CA ARG A 100 6.45 8.05 1.22
C ARG A 100 6.54 6.58 0.82
N PHE A 101 6.41 6.26 -0.47
CA PHE A 101 6.57 4.90 -0.97
C PHE A 101 7.99 4.38 -0.70
N ARG A 102 9.03 5.15 -1.08
CA ARG A 102 10.43 4.82 -0.80
C ARG A 102 10.72 4.62 0.69
N LYS A 103 10.20 5.51 1.55
CA LYS A 103 10.33 5.39 3.02
C LYS A 103 9.62 4.17 3.60
N SER A 104 8.61 3.64 2.92
CA SER A 104 7.90 2.42 3.33
C SER A 104 8.58 1.12 2.85
N GLY A 105 9.73 1.23 2.17
CA GLY A 105 10.43 0.07 1.59
C GLY A 105 9.72 -0.53 0.38
N ILE A 106 8.69 0.16 -0.13
CA ILE A 106 8.00 -0.16 -1.37
C ILE A 106 8.61 0.77 -2.40
N ASP A 107 9.58 0.28 -3.18
CA ASP A 107 10.13 1.05 -4.30
C ASP A 107 9.17 0.88 -5.51
N PRO A 108 8.45 1.94 -5.91
CA PRO A 108 7.48 1.90 -7.00
C PRO A 108 8.14 1.97 -8.38
#